data_AF-A0A9D4HMN2-F1
#
_entry.id   AF-A0A9D4HMN2-F1
#
_cell.length_a   1.000
_cell.length_b   1.000
_cell.length_c   1.000
_cell.angle_alpha   90.00
_cell.angle_beta   90.00
_cell.angle_gamma   90.00
#
_symmetry.space_group_name_H-M   'P 1'
#
loop_
_entity.id
_entity.type
_entity.pdbx_description
1 polymer ?
#
loop_
_entity_poly.entity_id
_entity_poly.type
_entity_poly.pdbx_seq_one_letter_code
_entity_poly.pdbx_strand_id
1 'polypeptide(L)'
;MDENQRRQVANLLVKHASTFSETDYDIGRTGIVRHKITTGDAQPIKQSLRRPLFHINEKIDSQMSWTCFKKGLFKNRPVLGLVTL
;
A
#
# COMPACT_ATOMS: atom_id res chain seq x y z
N MET A 1 -28.53 27.07 1.09
CA MET A 1 -27.07 27.29 1.14
C MET A 1 -26.77 28.55 0.36
N ASP A 2 -26.13 29.53 0.99
CA ASP A 2 -25.74 30.78 0.34
C ASP A 2 -24.56 30.55 -0.63
N GLU A 3 -24.52 31.28 -1.73
CA GLU A 3 -23.53 31.12 -2.81
C GLU A 3 -22.11 31.41 -2.31
N ASN A 4 -21.97 32.39 -1.40
CA ASN A 4 -20.70 32.72 -0.78
C ASN A 4 -20.16 31.57 0.07
N GLN A 5 -21.03 30.92 0.86
CA GLN A 5 -20.65 29.75 1.66
C GLN A 5 -20.22 28.57 0.77
N ARG A 6 -20.89 28.37 -0.37
CA ARG A 6 -20.55 27.32 -1.32
C ARG A 6 -19.14 27.52 -1.90
N ARG A 7 -18.77 28.77 -2.23
CA ARG A 7 -17.42 29.11 -2.69
C ARG A 7 -16.35 28.92 -1.61
N GLN A 8 -16.65 29.30 -0.37
CA GLN A 8 -15.73 29.12 0.75
C GLN A 8 -15.39 27.64 0.98
N VAL A 9 -16.41 26.77 0.95
CA VAL A 9 -16.21 25.32 1.09
C VAL A 9 -15.43 24.76 -0.10
N ALA A 10 -15.74 25.16 -1.33
CA ALA A 10 -15.00 24.72 -2.51
C ALA A 10 -13.51 25.08 -2.42
N ASN A 11 -13.19 26.32 -2.03
CA ASN A 11 -11.81 26.77 -1.86
C ASN A 11 -11.08 26.00 -0.75
N LEU A 12 -11.77 25.65 0.34
CA LEU A 12 -11.19 24.86 1.43
C LEU A 12 -10.84 23.44 0.97
N LEU A 13 -11.74 22.79 0.22
CA LEU A 13 -11.51 21.45 -0.31
C LEU A 13 -10.35 21.43 -1.30
N VAL A 14 -10.29 22.41 -2.21
CA VAL A 14 -9.18 22.55 -3.17
C VAL A 14 -7.85 22.78 -2.43
N LYS A 15 -7.85 23.64 -1.40
CA LYS A 15 -6.66 23.90 -0.59
C LYS A 15 -6.10 22.65 0.09
N HIS A 16 -6.96 21.72 0.50
CA HIS A 16 -6.58 20.49 1.19
C HIS A 16 -6.74 19.25 0.31
N ALA A 17 -6.80 19.40 -1.01
CA ALA A 17 -7.04 18.29 -1.94
C ALA A 17 -6.04 17.15 -1.77
N SER A 18 -4.77 17.46 -1.47
CA SER A 18 -3.72 16.46 -1.23
C SER A 18 -3.88 15.62 0.04
N THR A 19 -4.77 16.01 0.95
CA THR A 19 -5.06 15.25 2.18
C THR A 19 -6.10 14.16 1.94
N PHE A 20 -6.89 14.29 0.88
CA PHE A 20 -7.92 13.32 0.52
C PHE A 20 -7.36 12.35 -0.54
N SER A 21 -7.72 11.08 -0.43
CA SER A 21 -7.51 10.11 -1.49
C SER A 21 -8.63 10.29 -2.53
N GLU A 22 -8.27 10.61 -3.76
CA GLU A 22 -9.22 10.73 -4.88
C GLU A 22 -9.46 9.37 -5.54
N THR A 23 -8.42 8.55 -5.58
CA THR A 23 -8.43 7.22 -6.20
C THR A 23 -8.00 6.15 -5.21
N ASP A 24 -8.36 4.90 -5.50
CA ASP A 24 -7.90 3.72 -4.76
C ASP A 24 -6.37 3.54 -4.77
N TYR A 25 -5.65 4.31 -5.60
CA TYR A 25 -4.20 4.28 -5.74
C TYR A 25 -3.48 5.38 -4.93
N ASP A 26 -4.22 6.26 -4.26
CA ASP A 26 -3.69 7.35 -3.45
C ASP A 26 -3.41 6.87 -2.03
N ILE A 27 -2.34 6.08 -1.93
CA ILE A 27 -1.89 5.51 -0.67
C ILE A 27 -0.96 6.50 0.02
N GLY A 28 -1.37 6.97 1.21
CA GLY A 28 -0.54 7.78 2.07
C GLY A 28 0.68 7.00 2.60
N ARG A 29 1.84 7.66 2.68
CA ARG A 29 3.06 7.10 3.27
C ARG A 29 3.69 8.11 4.23
N THR A 30 3.98 7.66 5.44
CA THR A 30 4.61 8.48 6.48
C THR A 30 5.91 7.83 6.93
N GLY A 31 7.00 8.60 6.97
CA GLY A 31 8.33 8.13 7.40
C GLY A 31 8.65 8.38 8.88
N ILE A 32 7.71 9.00 9.62
CA ILE A 32 7.92 9.51 10.98
C ILE A 32 8.19 8.38 11.98
N VAL A 33 7.41 7.29 11.90
CA VAL A 33 7.56 6.12 12.77
C VAL A 33 7.83 4.90 11.91
N ARG A 34 8.87 4.13 12.26
CA ARG A 34 9.15 2.81 11.69
C ARG A 34 8.92 1.76 12.75
N HIS A 35 7.90 0.94 12.56
CA HIS A 35 7.60 -0.16 13.48
C HIS A 35 8.63 -1.29 13.31
N LYS A 36 9.17 -1.77 14.43
CA LYS A 36 9.95 -3.00 14.50
C LYS A 36 9.04 -4.10 15.01
N ILE A 37 8.92 -5.18 14.25
CA ILE A 37 8.23 -6.40 14.71
C ILE A 37 9.25 -7.21 15.51
N THR A 38 8.97 -7.46 16.78
CA THR A 38 9.84 -8.23 17.68
C THR A 38 9.45 -9.70 17.61
N THR A 39 10.16 -10.48 16.80
CA THR A 39 9.91 -11.92 16.62
C THR A 39 10.54 -12.79 17.72
N GLY A 40 11.34 -12.21 18.62
CA GLY A 40 12.05 -12.96 19.66
C GLY A 40 12.97 -14.03 19.05
N ASP A 41 12.88 -15.25 19.57
CA ASP A 41 13.67 -16.41 19.12
C ASP A 41 12.95 -17.25 18.04
N ALA A 42 11.78 -16.82 17.58
CA ALA A 42 11.02 -17.58 16.60
C ALA A 42 11.73 -17.59 15.24
N GLN A 43 11.96 -18.80 14.72
CA GLN A 43 12.60 -19.02 13.43
C GLN A 43 11.66 -18.65 12.26
N PRO A 44 12.18 -18.14 11.14
CA PRO A 44 11.38 -17.90 9.94
C PRO A 44 10.70 -19.17 9.42
N ILE A 45 9.44 -19.06 9.01
CA ILE A 45 8.66 -20.18 8.45
C ILE A 45 8.34 -19.91 6.99
N LYS A 46 8.69 -20.85 6.11
CA LYS A 46 8.29 -20.82 4.70
C LYS A 46 6.94 -21.51 4.54
N GLN A 47 5.91 -20.75 4.22
CA GLN A 47 4.58 -21.27 3.90
C GLN A 47 4.37 -21.29 2.38
N SER A 48 3.82 -22.39 1.85
CA SER A 48 3.47 -22.46 0.43
C SER A 48 2.25 -21.57 0.15
N LEU A 49 2.26 -20.90 -1.00
CA LEU A 49 1.13 -20.09 -1.43
C LEU A 49 -0.05 -21.00 -1.78
N ARG A 50 -1.22 -20.70 -1.21
CA ARG A 50 -2.47 -21.36 -1.61
C ARG A 50 -2.89 -20.86 -3.00
N ARG A 51 -3.33 -21.77 -3.87
CA ARG A 51 -3.84 -21.43 -5.20
C ARG A 51 -5.12 -20.57 -5.11
N PRO A 52 -5.15 -19.37 -5.69
CA PRO A 52 -6.37 -18.58 -5.81
C PRO A 52 -7.39 -19.18 -6.80
N LEU A 53 -8.66 -18.80 -6.65
CA LEU A 53 -9.74 -19.18 -7.58
C LEU A 53 -9.50 -18.56 -8.96
N PHE A 54 -9.88 -19.26 -10.04
CA PHE A 54 -9.56 -18.80 -11.40
C PHE A 54 -10.07 -17.39 -11.71
N HIS A 55 -11.31 -17.09 -11.34
CA HIS A 55 -11.97 -15.82 -11.66
C HIS A 55 -11.46 -14.61 -10.84
N ILE A 56 -10.69 -14.84 -9.77
CA ILE A 56 -10.08 -13.73 -8.99
C ILE A 56 -8.65 -13.43 -9.43
N ASN A 57 -8.02 -14.30 -10.23
CA ASN A 57 -6.61 -14.17 -10.60
C ASN A 57 -6.31 -12.87 -11.32
N GLU A 58 -7.11 -12.51 -12.32
CA GLU A 58 -6.92 -11.28 -13.09
C GLU A 58 -6.96 -10.04 -12.20
N LYS A 59 -7.87 -10.02 -11.22
CA LYS A 59 -7.98 -8.91 -10.27
C LYS A 59 -6.77 -8.84 -9.33
N ILE A 60 -6.29 -9.99 -8.85
CA ILE A 60 -5.07 -10.07 -8.03
C ILE A 60 -3.89 -9.53 -8.83
N ASP A 61 -3.69 -9.99 -10.06
CA ASP A 61 -2.55 -9.60 -10.89
C ASP A 61 -2.55 -8.10 -11.22
N SER A 62 -3.73 -7.55 -11.56
CA SER A 62 -3.92 -6.11 -11.81
C SER A 62 -3.55 -5.27 -10.58
N GLN A 63 -4.05 -5.66 -9.40
CA GLN A 63 -3.78 -4.95 -8.15
C GLN A 63 -2.30 -5.07 -7.72
N MET A 64 -1.67 -6.23 -7.93
CA MET A 64 -0.26 -6.45 -7.58
C MET A 64 0.68 -5.60 -8.46
N SER A 65 0.44 -5.57 -9.77
CA SER A 65 1.27 -4.86 -10.75
C SER A 65 1.33 -3.35 -10.49
N TRP A 66 0.18 -2.68 -10.50
CA TRP A 66 0.15 -1.22 -10.47
C TRP A 66 0.31 -0.65 -9.06
N THR A 67 -0.47 -1.15 -8.10
CA THR A 67 -0.57 -0.56 -6.75
C THR A 67 0.59 -0.99 -5.86
N CYS A 68 1.00 -2.25 -5.94
CA CYS A 68 1.88 -2.86 -4.96
C CYS A 68 3.36 -2.70 -5.32
N PHE A 69 3.76 -3.02 -6.56
CA PHE A 69 5.14 -2.86 -7.01
C PHE A 69 5.45 -1.44 -7.50
N LYS A 70 4.60 -0.85 -8.35
CA LYS A 70 4.90 0.45 -8.96
C LYS A 70 4.92 1.61 -7.96
N LYS A 71 4.05 1.61 -6.95
CA LYS A 71 4.07 2.59 -5.84
C LYS A 71 5.10 2.26 -4.75
N GLY A 72 5.85 1.16 -4.88
CA GLY A 72 6.92 0.77 -3.96
C GLY A 72 6.45 0.34 -2.57
N LEU A 73 5.19 -0.09 -2.44
CA LEU A 73 4.63 -0.66 -1.21
C LEU A 73 5.27 -2.03 -0.92
N PHE A 74 5.43 -2.84 -1.96
CA PHE A 74 6.18 -4.08 -1.93
C PHE A 74 7.49 -3.91 -2.67
N LYS A 75 8.55 -4.49 -2.12
CA LYS A 75 9.89 -4.48 -2.72
C LYS A 75 10.33 -5.91 -2.94
N ASN A 76 10.76 -6.23 -4.15
CA ASN A 76 11.51 -7.46 -4.39
C ASN A 76 12.86 -7.32 -3.70
N ARG A 77 12.95 -7.88 -2.50
CA ARG A 77 14.23 -8.06 -1.81
C ARG A 77 14.87 -9.31 -2.42
N PRO A 78 16.05 -9.21 -3.03
CA PRO A 78 16.79 -10.43 -3.36
C PRO A 78 16.98 -11.21 -2.05
N VAL A 79 16.73 -12.51 -2.10
CA VAL A 79 17.07 -13.42 -1.01
C VAL A 79 18.60 -13.45 -0.89
N LEU A 80 19.15 -12.53 -0.09
CA LEU A 80 20.55 -12.55 0.29
C LEU A 80 20.79 -13.82 1.11
N GLY A 81 21.37 -14.83 0.46
CA GLY A 81 22.07 -15.94 1.10
C GLY A 81 21.19 -16.96 1.82
N LEU A 82 20.94 -18.09 1.15
CA LEU A 82 21.28 -19.37 1.79
C LEU A 82 22.80 -19.35 1.96
N VAL A 83 23.28 -18.78 3.08
CA VAL A 83 24.63 -19.09 3.56
C VAL A 83 24.51 -20.48 4.17
N THR A 84 24.81 -21.48 3.35
CA THR A 84 25.08 -22.84 3.78
C THR A 84 26.24 -22.78 4.79
N LEU A 85 26.02 -23.29 6.00
CA LEU A 85 27.10 -23.67 6.92
C LEU A 85 27.91 -24.83 6.33
#